data_AF-A0A7S2TN39-F1
#
_entry.id   AF-A0A7S2TN39-F1
#
_cell.length_a   1.000
_cell.length_b   1.000
_cell.length_c   1.000
_cell.angle_alpha   90.00
_cell.angle_beta   90.00
_cell.angle_gamma   90.00
#
_symmetry.space_group_name_H-M   'P 1'
#
loop_
_entity.id
_entity.type
_entity.pdbx_description
1 polymer ?
#
loop_
_entity_poly.entity_id
_entity_poly.type
_entity_poly.pdbx_seq_one_letter_code
_entity_poly.pdbx_strand_id
1 'polypeptide(L)'
;FVMLLIAGLLVGVLQWQLSDNEKMTWVLFLSLDACLVTLFGCILVLMLVERRRRWRALYMFVAFQVIVNVLYLMGSMSMILPENHLLHRKPEFWTAGDMLVILIQPLLVLWTLRCDSNYWRSLALQVGAAGTRVTEEVFEGAIKSVSRQSFHELGEFLAMEIKLLDFAKLRVLEPLGAGATASVFRATYGRDALALKSMDFQELTADVVRSFCQEAILSFRLAHRNV
;
A
#
# COMPACT_ATOMS: atom_id res chain seq x y z
N PHE A 1 19.66 0.22 -8.42
CA PHE A 1 19.59 -0.34 -7.06
C PHE A 1 18.75 -1.61 -7.01
N VAL A 2 17.46 -1.58 -7.38
CA VAL A 2 16.59 -2.79 -7.44
C VAL A 2 17.18 -3.92 -8.30
N MET A 3 17.73 -3.59 -9.47
CA MET A 3 18.42 -4.56 -10.35
C MET A 3 19.66 -5.19 -9.70
N LEU A 4 20.41 -4.45 -8.88
CA LEU A 4 21.59 -4.96 -8.16
C LEU A 4 21.18 -5.89 -7.01
N LEU A 5 20.04 -5.62 -6.39
CA LEU A 5 19.50 -6.41 -5.29
C LEU A 5 18.89 -7.73 -5.79
N ILE A 6 18.18 -7.68 -6.93
CA ILE A 6 17.70 -8.86 -7.65
C ILE A 6 18.87 -9.71 -8.17
N ALA A 7 19.91 -9.07 -8.71
CA ALA A 7 21.12 -9.78 -9.14
C ALA A 7 21.85 -10.44 -7.95
N GLY A 8 21.95 -9.77 -6.80
CA GLY A 8 22.54 -10.34 -5.58
C GLY A 8 21.73 -11.54 -5.04
N LEU A 9 20.40 -11.44 -5.04
CA LEU A 9 19.50 -12.54 -4.69
C LEU A 9 19.62 -13.73 -5.64
N LEU A 10 19.67 -13.48 -6.95
CA LEU A 10 19.82 -14.54 -7.97
C LEU A 10 21.18 -15.23 -7.86
N VAL A 11 22.25 -14.47 -7.64
CA VAL A 11 23.60 -15.02 -7.41
C VAL A 11 23.64 -15.86 -6.14
N GLY A 12 22.98 -15.42 -5.07
CA GLY A 12 22.90 -16.19 -3.83
C GLY A 12 22.10 -17.49 -3.96
N VAL A 13 20.98 -17.48 -4.68
CA VAL A 13 20.18 -18.68 -4.96
C VAL A 13 20.93 -19.67 -5.85
N LEU A 14 21.63 -19.17 -6.87
CA LEU A 14 22.48 -20.00 -7.74
C LEU A 14 23.67 -20.60 -6.98
N GLN A 15 24.29 -19.84 -6.07
CA GLN A 15 25.38 -20.36 -5.22
C GLN A 15 24.88 -21.36 -4.17
N TRP A 16 23.66 -21.20 -3.66
CA TRP A 16 23.04 -22.15 -2.72
C TRP A 16 22.77 -23.52 -3.33
N GLN A 17 22.29 -23.56 -4.59
CA GLN A 17 22.10 -24.82 -5.31
C GLN A 17 23.41 -25.58 -5.59
N LEU A 18 24.56 -24.90 -5.50
CA LEU A 18 25.86 -25.45 -5.89
C LEU A 18 26.77 -25.76 -4.68
N SER A 19 26.33 -25.53 -3.45
CA SER A 19 27.21 -25.63 -2.28
C SER A 19 26.73 -26.66 -1.25
N ASP A 20 27.45 -27.79 -1.16
CA ASP A 20 27.35 -28.77 -0.06
C ASP A 20 27.98 -28.26 1.26
N ASN A 21 28.39 -26.99 1.33
CA ASN A 21 29.18 -26.47 2.44
C ASN A 21 28.33 -25.55 3.33
N GLU A 22 28.02 -26.00 4.54
CA GLU A 22 27.23 -25.24 5.53
C GLU A 22 27.77 -23.82 5.76
N LYS A 23 29.10 -23.62 5.70
CA LYS A 23 29.71 -22.30 5.85
C LYS A 23 29.33 -21.35 4.71
N MET A 24 29.20 -21.86 3.49
CA MET A 24 28.78 -21.06 2.35
C MET A 24 27.33 -20.60 2.52
N THR A 25 26.45 -21.45 3.05
CA THR A 25 25.06 -21.10 3.34
C THR A 25 24.98 -19.91 4.31
N TRP A 26 25.79 -19.90 5.37
CA TRP A 26 25.82 -18.78 6.32
C TRP A 26 26.37 -17.49 5.72
N VAL A 27 27.40 -17.59 4.86
CA VAL A 27 27.92 -16.42 4.12
C VAL A 27 26.86 -15.82 3.19
N LEU A 28 26.02 -16.65 2.58
CA LEU A 28 24.89 -16.20 1.76
C LEU A 28 23.84 -15.50 2.60
N PHE A 29 23.44 -16.07 3.74
CA PHE A 29 22.50 -15.43 4.66
C PHE A 29 23.04 -14.08 5.16
N LEU A 30 24.30 -14.02 5.57
CA LEU A 30 24.95 -12.76 5.98
C LEU A 30 24.88 -11.70 4.88
N SER A 31 25.16 -12.10 3.64
CA SER A 31 25.14 -11.20 2.48
C SER A 31 23.73 -10.69 2.18
N LEU A 32 22.73 -11.56 2.29
CA LEU A 32 21.32 -11.20 2.12
C LEU A 32 20.86 -10.23 3.21
N ASP A 33 21.13 -10.54 4.48
CA ASP A 33 20.76 -9.69 5.61
C ASP A 33 21.40 -8.31 5.50
N ALA A 34 22.69 -8.25 5.12
CA ALA A 34 23.39 -6.98 4.89
C ALA A 34 22.75 -6.15 3.77
N CYS A 35 22.34 -6.80 2.67
CA CYS A 35 21.61 -6.16 1.59
C CYS A 35 20.27 -5.60 2.07
N LEU A 36 19.51 -6.36 2.88
CA LEU A 36 18.21 -5.96 3.38
C LEU A 36 18.30 -4.81 4.38
N VAL A 37 19.25 -4.85 5.33
CA VAL A 37 19.54 -3.73 6.24
C VAL A 37 19.86 -2.47 5.45
N THR A 38 20.70 -2.58 4.42
CA THR A 38 21.08 -1.45 3.58
C THR A 38 19.88 -0.90 2.80
N LEU A 39 19.08 -1.76 2.18
CA LEU A 39 17.88 -1.36 1.44
C LEU A 39 16.90 -0.61 2.33
N PHE A 40 16.48 -1.20 3.45
CA PHE A 40 15.51 -0.58 4.34
C PHE A 40 16.08 0.66 5.04
N GLY A 41 17.39 0.69 5.32
CA GLY A 41 18.09 1.87 5.81
C GLY A 41 18.06 3.02 4.80
N CYS A 42 18.36 2.74 3.53
CA CYS A 42 18.28 3.72 2.45
C CYS A 42 16.85 4.23 2.25
N ILE A 43 15.85 3.35 2.28
CA ILE A 43 14.43 3.74 2.21
C ILE A 43 14.09 4.66 3.39
N LEU A 44 14.51 4.31 4.61
CA LEU A 44 14.25 5.13 5.80
C LEU A 44 14.89 6.51 5.68
N VAL A 45 16.16 6.59 5.24
CA VAL A 45 16.85 7.87 5.01
C VAL A 45 16.13 8.69 3.94
N LEU A 46 15.76 8.08 2.81
CA LEU A 46 15.02 8.75 1.74
C LEU A 46 13.69 9.29 2.26
N MET A 47 12.96 8.50 3.04
CA MET A 47 11.73 8.95 3.68
C MET A 47 12.01 10.13 4.63
N LEU A 48 13.07 10.08 5.44
CA LEU A 48 13.42 11.15 6.38
C LEU A 48 13.80 12.44 5.65
N VAL A 49 14.49 12.35 4.52
CA VAL A 49 14.81 13.49 3.64
C VAL A 49 13.54 14.09 3.04
N GLU A 50 12.62 13.24 2.57
CA GLU A 50 11.34 13.66 1.99
C GLU A 50 10.37 14.28 3.01
N ARG A 51 10.62 14.12 4.32
CA ARG A 51 9.86 14.70 5.46
C ARG A 51 8.34 14.65 5.32
N ARG A 52 7.79 13.56 4.79
CA ARG A 52 6.34 13.43 4.59
C ARG A 52 5.64 13.12 5.91
N ARG A 53 5.07 14.15 6.54
CA ARG A 53 4.29 14.02 7.80
C ARG A 53 3.20 12.94 7.75
N ARG A 54 2.64 12.65 6.56
CA ARG A 54 1.62 11.59 6.33
C ARG A 54 2.11 10.19 6.71
N TRP A 55 3.39 9.90 6.56
CA TRP A 55 3.89 8.53 6.51
C TRP A 55 4.29 7.97 7.88
N ARG A 56 3.84 8.54 9.02
CA ARG A 56 4.27 8.12 10.38
C ARG A 56 4.19 6.61 10.61
N ALA A 57 3.07 5.98 10.29
CA ALA A 57 2.93 4.53 10.42
C ALA A 57 3.90 3.77 9.49
N LEU A 58 4.14 4.28 8.29
CA LEU A 58 5.10 3.70 7.34
C LEU A 58 6.55 3.88 7.81
N TYR A 59 6.92 5.01 8.42
CA TYR A 59 8.24 5.19 9.05
C TYR A 59 8.46 4.15 10.14
N MET A 60 7.46 3.93 11.00
CA MET A 60 7.53 2.92 12.07
C MET A 60 7.69 1.52 11.49
N PHE A 61 6.95 1.19 10.42
CA PHE A 61 7.08 -0.10 9.74
C PHE A 61 8.47 -0.29 9.10
N VAL A 62 8.98 0.71 8.38
CA VAL A 62 10.31 0.62 7.75
C VAL A 62 11.42 0.58 8.81
N ALA A 63 11.33 1.39 9.87
CA ALA A 63 12.28 1.34 10.99
C ALA A 63 12.27 -0.02 11.70
N PHE A 64 11.07 -0.61 11.89
CA PHE A 64 10.93 -1.96 12.40
C PHE A 64 11.62 -2.99 11.50
N GLN A 65 11.45 -2.89 10.17
CA GLN A 65 12.16 -3.78 9.24
C GLN A 65 13.68 -3.63 9.36
N VAL A 66 14.21 -2.41 9.49
CA VAL A 66 15.66 -2.22 9.73
C VAL A 66 16.10 -2.94 11.01
N ILE A 67 15.37 -2.79 12.12
CA ILE A 67 15.72 -3.42 13.41
C ILE A 67 15.74 -4.95 13.29
N VAL A 68 14.71 -5.54 12.69
CA VAL A 68 14.61 -6.99 12.49
C VAL A 68 15.75 -7.50 11.61
N ASN A 69 16.04 -6.84 10.49
CA ASN A 69 17.14 -7.26 9.60
C ASN A 69 18.52 -7.10 10.26
N VAL A 70 18.70 -6.13 11.18
CA VAL A 70 19.92 -6.02 11.99
C VAL A 70 20.05 -7.21 12.94
N LEU A 71 18.96 -7.67 13.57
CA LEU A 71 18.98 -8.88 14.40
C LEU A 71 19.32 -10.13 13.58
N TYR A 72 18.76 -10.26 12.37
CA TYR A 72 19.13 -11.35 11.47
C TYR A 72 20.59 -11.31 11.07
N LEU A 73 21.12 -10.12 10.72
CA LEU A 73 22.53 -9.92 10.42
C LEU A 73 23.43 -10.31 11.59
N MET A 74 23.09 -9.90 12.83
CA MET A 74 23.83 -10.29 14.03
C MET A 74 23.83 -11.80 14.25
N GLY A 75 22.68 -12.45 14.02
CA GLY A 75 22.58 -13.92 14.05
C GLY A 75 23.47 -14.58 13.01
N SER A 76 23.42 -14.12 11.75
CA SER A 76 24.26 -14.62 10.66
C SER A 76 25.76 -14.42 10.93
N MET A 77 26.16 -13.27 11.51
CA MET A 77 27.55 -13.03 11.95
C MET A 77 27.98 -14.01 13.04
N SER A 78 27.09 -14.30 14.01
CA SER A 78 27.41 -15.21 15.12
C SER A 78 27.67 -16.65 14.66
N MET A 79 27.09 -17.08 13.53
CA MET A 79 27.27 -18.42 12.96
C MET A 79 28.57 -18.58 12.15
N ILE A 80 29.16 -17.47 11.69
CA ILE A 80 30.40 -17.50 10.87
C ILE A 80 31.66 -17.41 11.74
N LEU A 81 31.57 -16.73 12.89
CA LEU A 81 32.71 -16.55 13.77
C LEU A 81 33.16 -17.90 14.36
N PRO A 82 34.45 -18.27 14.25
CA PRO A 82 34.96 -19.55 14.73
C PRO A 82 34.72 -19.70 16.24
N GLU A 83 34.38 -20.92 16.65
CA GLU A 83 33.96 -21.34 17.99
C GLU A 83 34.78 -20.70 19.13
N ASN A 84 34.37 -19.51 19.56
CA ASN A 84 34.68 -19.08 20.91
C ASN A 84 33.74 -19.88 21.82
N HIS A 85 34.27 -20.84 22.57
CA HIS A 85 33.56 -21.75 23.48
C HIS A 85 32.59 -21.09 24.48
N LEU A 86 32.54 -19.75 24.56
CA LEU A 86 31.58 -18.98 25.36
C LEU A 86 30.26 -18.66 24.63
N LEU A 87 30.17 -18.93 23.32
CA LEU A 87 29.02 -18.62 22.45
C LEU A 87 28.31 -19.86 21.90
N HIS A 88 28.37 -21.01 22.61
CA HIS A 88 27.47 -22.16 22.33
C HIS A 88 25.98 -21.88 22.64
N ARG A 89 25.62 -20.63 22.96
CA ARG A 89 24.23 -20.19 22.93
C ARG A 89 23.81 -20.07 21.47
N LYS A 90 22.87 -20.94 21.11
CA LYS A 90 22.05 -20.98 19.87
C LYS A 90 21.72 -19.57 19.35
N PRO A 91 21.34 -19.39 18.07
CA PRO A 91 21.11 -18.08 17.47
C PRO A 91 19.91 -17.32 18.09
N GLU A 92 20.10 -16.79 19.30
CA GLU A 92 19.12 -16.05 20.10
C GLU A 92 18.64 -14.81 19.33
N PHE A 93 19.50 -14.21 18.50
CA PHE A 93 19.16 -13.06 17.66
C PHE A 93 18.17 -13.41 16.54
N TRP A 94 18.32 -14.56 15.87
CA TRP A 94 17.35 -14.99 14.86
C TRP A 94 16.00 -15.29 15.50
N THR A 95 15.99 -16.03 16.61
CA THR A 95 14.74 -16.30 17.33
C THR A 95 14.08 -15.03 17.83
N ALA A 96 14.85 -14.04 18.31
CA ALA A 96 14.32 -12.73 18.68
C ALA A 96 13.72 -12.00 17.46
N GLY A 97 14.41 -12.00 16.32
CA GLY A 97 13.90 -11.46 15.06
C GLY A 97 12.57 -12.08 14.65
N ASP A 98 12.49 -13.42 14.66
CA ASP A 98 11.27 -14.16 14.32
C ASP A 98 10.12 -13.84 15.26
N MET A 99 10.37 -13.77 16.57
CA MET A 99 9.34 -13.42 17.55
C MET A 99 8.83 -11.99 17.34
N LEU A 100 9.71 -11.04 17.03
CA LEU A 100 9.30 -9.67 16.70
C LEU A 100 8.46 -9.64 15.43
N VAL A 101 8.85 -10.36 14.37
CA VAL A 101 8.09 -10.46 13.12
C VAL A 101 6.70 -11.05 13.39
N ILE A 102 6.61 -12.19 14.07
CA ILE A 102 5.35 -12.88 14.33
C ILE A 102 4.39 -12.02 15.16
N LEU A 103 4.90 -11.30 16.17
CA LEU A 103 4.07 -10.55 17.11
C LEU A 103 3.76 -9.12 16.66
N ILE A 104 4.75 -8.41 16.13
CA ILE A 104 4.67 -6.95 15.89
C ILE A 104 4.34 -6.63 14.44
N GLN A 105 4.89 -7.38 13.47
CA GLN A 105 4.65 -7.11 12.05
C GLN A 105 3.17 -7.07 11.67
N PRO A 106 2.30 -8.03 12.06
CA PRO A 106 0.89 -7.98 11.68
C PRO A 106 0.18 -6.74 12.25
N LEU A 107 0.55 -6.28 13.45
CA LEU A 107 0.00 -5.08 14.06
C LEU A 107 0.44 -3.82 13.32
N LEU A 108 1.72 -3.73 12.94
CA LEU A 108 2.23 -2.61 12.17
C LEU A 108 1.62 -2.57 10.76
N VAL A 109 1.48 -3.71 10.09
CA VAL A 109 0.81 -3.81 8.78
C VAL A 109 -0.66 -3.39 8.87
N LEU A 110 -1.39 -3.86 9.89
CA LEU A 110 -2.77 -3.45 10.10
C LEU A 110 -2.86 -1.94 10.36
N TRP A 111 -1.94 -1.39 11.16
CA TRP A 111 -1.90 0.02 11.47
C TRP A 111 -1.58 0.87 10.24
N THR A 112 -0.58 0.48 9.42
CA THR A 112 -0.24 1.19 8.18
C THR A 112 -1.41 1.18 7.20
N LEU A 113 -2.06 0.04 7.00
CA LEU A 113 -3.24 -0.09 6.14
C LEU A 113 -4.42 0.75 6.63
N ARG A 114 -4.65 0.78 7.95
CA ARG A 114 -5.72 1.60 8.55
C ARG A 114 -5.44 3.08 8.40
N CYS A 115 -4.19 3.52 8.63
CA CYS A 115 -3.77 4.90 8.43
C CYS A 115 -3.94 5.31 6.96
N ASP A 116 -3.54 4.45 6.01
CA ASP A 116 -3.67 4.76 4.59
C ASP A 116 -5.15 4.80 4.17
N SER A 117 -5.96 3.84 4.60
CA SER A 117 -7.41 3.82 4.34
C SER A 117 -8.11 5.07 4.88
N ASN A 118 -7.78 5.48 6.11
CA ASN A 118 -8.36 6.68 6.71
C ASN A 118 -7.92 7.95 5.98
N TYR A 119 -6.68 8.01 5.50
CA TYR A 119 -6.20 9.10 4.68
C TYR A 119 -7.02 9.21 3.39
N TRP A 120 -7.17 8.13 2.63
CA TRP A 120 -7.91 8.15 1.37
C TRP A 120 -9.39 8.51 1.56
N ARG A 121 -10.01 8.03 2.64
CA ARG A 121 -11.38 8.44 3.02
C ARG A 121 -11.46 9.92 3.37
N SER A 122 -10.52 10.43 4.16
CA SER A 122 -10.47 11.84 4.52
C SER A 122 -10.23 12.73 3.30
N LEU A 123 -9.34 12.30 2.40
CA LEU A 123 -9.09 12.99 1.14
C LEU A 123 -10.36 13.04 0.30
N ALA A 124 -11.06 11.92 0.14
CA ALA A 124 -12.33 11.87 -0.60
C ALA A 124 -13.39 12.83 0.00
N LEU A 125 -13.49 12.90 1.33
CA LEU A 125 -14.41 13.82 2.01
C LEU A 125 -13.99 15.29 1.84
N GLN A 126 -12.71 15.60 1.98
CA GLN A 126 -12.17 16.97 1.82
C GLN A 126 -12.36 17.45 0.39
N VAL A 127 -12.07 16.58 -0.57
CA VAL A 127 -12.29 16.84 -1.99
C VAL A 127 -13.78 17.08 -2.28
N GLY A 128 -14.67 16.24 -1.76
CA GLY A 128 -16.11 16.42 -1.93
C GLY A 128 -16.67 17.67 -1.23
N ALA A 129 -16.04 18.12 -0.14
CA ALA A 129 -16.45 19.31 0.61
C ALA A 129 -15.83 20.62 0.08
N ALA A 130 -14.65 20.56 -0.54
CA ALA A 130 -13.91 21.73 -0.99
C ALA A 130 -14.45 22.35 -2.30
N GLY A 131 -15.29 21.62 -3.05
CA GLY A 131 -15.80 22.10 -4.35
C GLY A 131 -14.67 22.57 -5.27
N THR A 132 -14.83 23.74 -5.91
CA THR A 132 -13.87 24.33 -6.87
C THR A 132 -12.54 24.82 -6.27
N ARG A 133 -12.35 24.78 -4.95
CA ARG A 133 -11.10 25.25 -4.30
C ARG A 133 -10.34 24.11 -3.65
N VAL A 134 -9.94 23.14 -4.46
CA VAL A 134 -8.95 22.14 -4.07
C VAL A 134 -7.57 22.79 -4.11
N THR A 135 -7.04 23.20 -2.96
CA THR A 135 -5.66 23.73 -2.86
C THR A 135 -4.64 22.60 -2.86
N GLU A 136 -3.43 22.90 -3.34
CA GLU A 136 -2.27 22.01 -3.37
C GLU A 136 -1.93 21.43 -1.98
N GLU A 137 -2.29 22.17 -0.92
CA GLU A 137 -2.19 21.77 0.49
C GLU A 137 -3.04 20.53 0.86
N VAL A 138 -4.19 20.31 0.22
CA VAL A 138 -5.05 19.13 0.47
C VAL A 138 -4.36 17.84 0.03
N PHE A 139 -3.47 17.94 -0.96
CA PHE A 139 -2.70 16.83 -1.53
C PHE A 139 -1.27 16.76 -1.02
N GLU A 140 -0.89 17.56 -0.01
CA GLU A 140 0.46 17.58 0.56
C GLU A 140 0.95 16.16 0.90
N GLY A 141 1.92 15.70 0.12
CA GLY A 141 2.59 14.40 0.29
C GLY A 141 2.00 13.22 -0.49
N ALA A 142 0.91 13.37 -1.24
CA ALA A 142 0.38 12.32 -2.13
C ALA A 142 0.92 12.44 -3.56
N ILE A 143 1.04 13.66 -4.08
CA ILE A 143 1.32 13.91 -5.49
C ILE A 143 2.36 15.02 -5.59
N LYS A 144 3.63 14.68 -5.89
CA LYS A 144 4.71 15.67 -6.04
C LYS A 144 4.75 16.31 -7.44
N SER A 145 4.02 15.78 -8.41
CA SER A 145 4.04 16.27 -9.79
C SER A 145 2.86 15.72 -10.58
N VAL A 146 1.69 16.33 -10.42
CA VAL A 146 0.67 16.30 -11.47
C VAL A 146 0.72 17.69 -12.10
N SER A 147 0.80 17.76 -13.44
CA SER A 147 0.89 19.04 -14.14
C SER A 147 -0.27 19.94 -13.71
N ARG A 148 -0.04 21.25 -13.60
CA ARG A 148 -1.11 22.20 -13.20
C ARG A 148 -2.36 22.08 -14.07
N GLN A 149 -2.21 21.72 -15.35
CA GLN A 149 -3.35 21.44 -16.25
C GLN A 149 -4.15 20.21 -15.81
N SER A 150 -3.46 19.08 -15.58
CA SER A 150 -4.09 17.84 -15.10
C SER A 150 -4.74 17.99 -13.72
N PHE A 151 -4.18 18.87 -12.87
CA PHE A 151 -4.74 19.17 -11.55
C PHE A 151 -5.96 20.11 -11.66
N HIS A 152 -5.99 21.01 -12.63
CA HIS A 152 -7.17 21.84 -12.91
C HIS A 152 -8.32 21.00 -13.45
N GLU A 153 -8.03 20.05 -14.35
CA GLU A 153 -9.02 19.09 -14.86
C GLU A 153 -9.55 18.17 -13.75
N LEU A 154 -8.68 17.67 -12.86
CA LEU A 154 -9.09 16.86 -11.71
C LEU A 154 -9.85 17.71 -10.68
N GLY A 155 -9.43 18.96 -10.45
CA GLY A 155 -10.11 19.90 -9.55
C GLY A 155 -11.49 20.29 -10.06
N GLU A 156 -11.65 20.55 -11.36
CA GLU A 156 -12.94 20.77 -12.01
C GLU A 156 -13.82 19.51 -11.96
N PHE A 157 -13.23 18.34 -12.18
CA PHE A 157 -13.91 17.05 -12.09
C PHE A 157 -14.39 16.73 -10.67
N LEU A 158 -13.57 17.01 -9.66
CA LEU A 158 -13.89 16.82 -8.25
C LEU A 158 -14.83 17.92 -7.72
N ALA A 159 -14.83 19.10 -8.34
CA ALA A 159 -15.76 20.17 -8.07
C ALA A 159 -17.15 19.92 -8.66
N MET A 160 -17.30 18.97 -9.58
CA MET A 160 -18.62 18.45 -9.91
C MET A 160 -19.12 17.73 -8.65
N GLU A 161 -20.25 18.19 -8.08
CA GLU A 161 -20.87 17.67 -6.85
C GLU A 161 -21.36 16.22 -6.97
N ILE A 162 -20.48 15.28 -7.32
CA ILE A 162 -20.78 13.86 -7.33
C ILE A 162 -20.79 13.42 -5.88
N LYS A 163 -21.97 13.07 -5.38
CA LYS A 163 -22.11 12.45 -4.07
C LYS A 163 -21.46 11.07 -4.10
N LEU A 164 -20.22 10.98 -3.66
CA LEU A 164 -19.51 9.71 -3.50
C LEU A 164 -20.12 8.92 -2.35
N LEU A 165 -20.45 7.65 -2.61
CA LEU A 165 -20.96 6.74 -1.60
C LEU A 165 -19.82 5.97 -0.95
N ASP A 166 -19.78 5.97 0.39
CA ASP A 166 -18.86 5.11 1.15
C ASP A 166 -19.21 3.62 0.99
N PHE A 167 -18.43 2.89 0.20
CA PHE A 167 -18.62 1.46 -0.07
C PHE A 167 -18.70 0.61 1.21
N ALA A 168 -18.10 1.03 2.33
CA ALA A 168 -18.19 0.26 3.58
C ALA A 168 -19.61 0.19 4.16
N LYS A 169 -20.49 1.13 3.77
CA LYS A 169 -21.90 1.17 4.18
C LYS A 169 -22.82 0.45 3.20
N LEU A 170 -22.29 0.03 2.05
CA LEU A 170 -23.02 -0.66 1.01
C LEU A 170 -23.03 -2.17 1.32
N ARG A 171 -24.21 -2.78 1.33
CA ARG A 171 -24.37 -4.24 1.37
C ARG A 171 -25.04 -4.70 0.10
N VAL A 172 -24.29 -5.44 -0.71
CA VAL A 172 -24.80 -6.09 -1.93
C VAL A 172 -25.54 -7.35 -1.53
N LEU A 173 -26.73 -7.54 -2.10
CA LEU A 173 -27.61 -8.67 -1.86
C LEU A 173 -27.68 -9.53 -3.13
N GLU A 174 -28.87 -9.92 -3.57
CA GLU A 174 -29.09 -10.73 -4.76
C GLU A 174 -28.91 -9.97 -6.08
N PRO A 175 -28.48 -10.64 -7.18
CA PRO A 175 -28.51 -10.07 -8.52
C PRO A 175 -29.96 -9.87 -8.98
N LEU A 176 -30.23 -8.74 -9.63
CA LEU A 176 -31.52 -8.40 -10.24
C LEU A 176 -31.50 -8.64 -11.76
N GLY A 177 -30.34 -8.51 -12.39
CA GLY A 177 -30.18 -8.76 -13.82
C GLY A 177 -28.77 -8.45 -14.30
N ALA A 178 -28.45 -8.85 -15.52
CA ALA A 178 -27.18 -8.56 -16.17
C ALA A 178 -27.42 -8.15 -17.61
N GLY A 179 -26.64 -7.19 -18.09
CA GLY A 179 -26.58 -6.75 -19.48
C GLY A 179 -25.18 -6.90 -20.05
N ALA A 180 -24.98 -6.43 -21.28
CA ALA A 180 -23.70 -6.54 -21.96
C ALA A 180 -22.56 -5.75 -21.29
N THR A 181 -22.88 -4.67 -20.57
CA THR A 181 -21.91 -3.72 -20.01
C THR A 181 -22.01 -3.55 -18.49
N ALA A 182 -23.02 -4.14 -17.87
CA ALA A 182 -23.27 -3.93 -16.45
C ALA A 182 -24.12 -5.06 -15.85
N SER A 183 -23.88 -5.31 -14.56
CA SER A 183 -24.71 -6.16 -13.72
C SER A 183 -25.45 -5.33 -12.70
N VAL A 184 -26.73 -5.60 -12.48
CA VAL A 184 -27.58 -4.90 -11.52
C VAL A 184 -27.87 -5.82 -10.35
N PHE A 185 -27.65 -5.31 -9.14
CA PHE A 185 -27.87 -6.02 -7.88
C PHE A 185 -28.85 -5.26 -7.02
N ARG A 186 -29.60 -5.99 -6.19
CA ARG A 186 -30.26 -5.40 -5.05
C ARG A 186 -29.21 -5.09 -4.00
N ALA A 187 -29.29 -3.92 -3.38
CA ALA A 187 -28.37 -3.55 -2.32
C ALA A 187 -29.04 -2.66 -1.28
N THR A 188 -28.34 -2.47 -0.17
CA THR A 188 -28.72 -1.50 0.86
C THR A 188 -27.56 -0.57 1.16
N TYR A 189 -27.85 0.70 1.39
CA TYR A 189 -26.88 1.68 1.85
C TYR A 189 -27.33 2.24 3.19
N GLY A 190 -26.72 1.76 4.27
CA GLY A 190 -27.23 2.01 5.62
C GLY A 190 -28.61 1.36 5.83
N ARG A 191 -29.67 2.17 5.78
CA ARG A 191 -31.08 1.70 5.91
C ARG A 191 -31.87 1.79 4.61
N ASP A 192 -31.31 2.42 3.58
CA ASP A 192 -32.01 2.68 2.33
C ASP A 192 -31.81 1.49 1.39
N ALA A 193 -32.91 1.00 0.81
CA ALA A 193 -32.87 -0.01 -0.24
C ALA A 193 -32.61 0.66 -1.60
N LEU A 194 -31.69 0.09 -2.38
CA LEU A 194 -31.29 0.63 -3.68
C LEU A 194 -30.99 -0.48 -4.70
N ALA A 195 -30.93 -0.11 -5.97
CA ALA A 195 -30.38 -0.93 -7.04
C ALA A 195 -28.94 -0.49 -7.33
N LEU A 196 -27.99 -1.41 -7.25
CA LEU A 196 -26.57 -1.19 -7.54
C LEU A 196 -26.27 -1.66 -8.97
N LYS A 197 -25.93 -0.72 -9.86
CA LYS A 197 -25.43 -1.04 -11.20
C LYS A 197 -23.90 -1.11 -11.16
N SER A 198 -23.34 -2.32 -11.17
CA SER A 198 -21.90 -2.56 -11.31
C SER A 198 -21.52 -2.52 -12.78
N MET A 199 -20.63 -1.62 -13.16
CA MET A 199 -20.11 -1.50 -14.52
C MET A 199 -18.84 -2.34 -14.64
N ASP A 200 -18.80 -3.23 -15.64
CA ASP A 200 -17.65 -4.08 -15.89
C ASP A 200 -16.82 -3.47 -17.03
N PHE A 201 -15.64 -2.97 -16.70
CA PHE A 201 -14.72 -2.39 -17.68
C PHE A 201 -13.55 -3.35 -17.93
N GLN A 202 -13.26 -3.63 -19.20
CA GLN A 202 -12.07 -4.42 -19.58
C GLN A 202 -10.77 -3.67 -19.26
N GLU A 203 -10.79 -2.34 -19.44
CA GLU A 203 -9.68 -1.45 -19.13
C GLU A 203 -10.18 -0.21 -18.39
N LEU A 204 -9.51 0.16 -17.31
CA LEU A 204 -9.83 1.35 -16.52
C LEU A 204 -8.94 2.51 -16.95
N THR A 205 -9.33 3.20 -18.03
CA THR A 205 -8.63 4.40 -18.52
C THR A 205 -9.23 5.68 -17.93
N ALA A 206 -8.47 6.78 -17.98
CA ALA A 206 -8.95 8.08 -17.51
C ALA A 206 -10.21 8.54 -18.25
N ASP A 207 -10.31 8.26 -19.55
CA ASP A 207 -11.46 8.63 -20.37
C ASP A 207 -12.71 7.83 -19.99
N VAL A 208 -12.56 6.54 -19.66
CA VAL A 208 -13.66 5.69 -19.17
C VAL A 208 -14.18 6.21 -17.83
N VAL A 209 -13.29 6.52 -16.89
CA VAL A 209 -13.66 7.10 -15.59
C VAL A 209 -14.35 8.44 -15.77
N ARG A 210 -13.84 9.30 -16.69
CA ARG A 210 -14.46 10.59 -17.01
C ARG A 210 -15.88 10.42 -17.54
N SER A 211 -16.07 9.52 -18.51
CA SER A 211 -17.40 9.24 -19.10
C SER A 211 -18.39 8.70 -18.07
N PHE A 212 -17.94 7.75 -17.23
CA PHE A 212 -18.76 7.20 -16.14
C PHE A 212 -19.24 8.29 -15.18
N CYS A 213 -18.33 9.18 -14.76
CA CYS A 213 -18.68 10.26 -13.85
C CYS A 213 -19.58 11.32 -14.51
N GLN A 214 -19.40 11.63 -15.80
CA GLN A 214 -20.32 12.50 -16.54
C GLN A 214 -21.74 11.92 -16.57
N GLU A 215 -21.89 10.63 -16.83
CA GLU A 215 -23.20 9.95 -16.78
C GLU A 215 -23.81 10.01 -15.37
N ALA A 216 -23.01 9.76 -14.34
CA ALA A 216 -23.46 9.84 -12.95
C ALA A 216 -23.95 11.24 -12.55
N ILE A 217 -23.26 12.30 -12.99
CA ILE A 217 -23.67 13.69 -12.73
C ILE A 217 -24.97 14.02 -13.42
N LEU A 218 -25.10 13.67 -14.70
CA LEU A 218 -26.32 13.91 -15.46
C LEU A 218 -27.50 13.21 -14.79
N SER A 219 -27.31 11.96 -14.39
CA SER A 219 -28.33 11.14 -13.71
C SER A 219 -28.71 11.70 -12.34
N PHE A 220 -27.75 12.19 -11.57
CA PHE A 220 -27.98 12.72 -10.23
C PHE A 220 -28.87 13.97 -10.22
N ARG A 221 -28.83 14.78 -11.28
CA ARG A 221 -29.62 16.01 -11.40
C ARG A 221 -31.01 15.79 -11.99
N LEU A 222 -31.37 14.57 -12.39
CA LEU A 222 -32.70 14.27 -12.89
C LEU A 222 -33.67 14.17 -11.70
N ALA A 223 -34.53 15.18 -11.58
CA ALA A 223 -35.60 15.22 -10.58
C ALA A 223 -36.96 15.34 -11.27
N HIS A 224 -37.57 14.19 -11.59
CA HIS A 224 -38.90 14.13 -12.18
C HIS A 224 -39.64 12.92 -11.64
N ARG A 225 -40.94 13.02 -11.32
CA ARG A 225 -41.69 11.94 -10.65
C ARG A 225 -41.68 10.58 -11.38
N ASN A 226 -41.54 10.61 -12.71
CA ASN A 226 -41.55 9.42 -13.57
C ASN A 226 -40.13 8.95 -13.97
N VAL A 227 -39.09 9.52 -13.37
CA VAL A 227 -37.67 9.17 -13.56
C VAL A 227 -37.09 8.83 -12.20
#